data_AF-S9QSF0-F1
#
_entry.id   AF-S9QSF0-F1
#
_cell.length_a   1.000
_cell.length_b   1.000
_cell.length_c   1.000
_cell.angle_alpha   90.00
_cell.angle_beta   90.00
_cell.angle_gamma   90.00
#
_symmetry.space_group_name_H-M   'P 1'
#
loop_
_entity.id
_entity.type
_entity.pdbx_description
1 polymer ?
#
loop_
_entity_poly.entity_id
_entity_poly.type
_entity_poly.pdbx_seq_one_letter_code
_entity_poly.pdbx_strand_id
1 'polypeptide(L)'
;MHETNDTPLSGLILLSQPEQLSITPKDMVDALPYAYKALPRMPFDLDVVELARQAIRTRDWGAAQRALEERVRRELVPLRDKHPDYRIIYFGSSPIPLTVHLGFLLETWQGVEVIPHHHARRLWGWSPEPARPPARLKPVRQLDYRDNSSGEAVIRVSTSHLVDPQATQRVVLKPLVDIDIELEHPAEDAFSSMEEMQEVAQVFRDTLDAIGDRFPGIQRVHLFASVQPGMALLLGAQISKTMHPAVQTYQYTRNAENEPYHVPAVLANGPSQPELQPLTEDEKVQAAKDREHLARALERMKGRAQMEQRSAAPNWLAGLLSKPGGHPGFASHWLGMPALHETPLLKTEVDLATHTVDDSFRYVHTLRVWQIDDHWLARLAKRHPDEVRRARALRMLVLHELAHRGPQMLTSKSSKEIGRFPKVLEEIDYHADVWAMLYEYALTEQQSPREVADPQEFFLELIRVATETMWAFDDDGQSPREFQIRRLNRYLIWYWQYLLLEHGAGQGRETTLDFVLSLLAQRPIIEMAGPTVFARHERVFFALDTARVGIPELALYHEGKLYRHGARYDFSIDELLDGVRMRDGMQIREVLRSAFEQTVR
;
A
#
# COMPACT_ATOMS: atom_id res chain seq x y z
N MET A 1 -5.20 -11.91 40.44
CA MET A 1 -6.39 -12.54 41.04
C MET A 1 -7.10 -13.27 39.91
N HIS A 2 -6.76 -14.54 39.67
CA HIS A 2 -7.45 -15.34 38.66
C HIS A 2 -8.76 -15.84 39.27
N GLU A 3 -9.88 -15.27 38.85
CA GLU A 3 -11.14 -16.00 38.92
C GLU A 3 -10.95 -17.23 38.03
N THR A 4 -10.84 -18.41 38.66
CA THR A 4 -11.12 -19.67 38.01
C THR A 4 -12.56 -19.56 37.50
N ASN A 5 -12.69 -19.36 36.19
CA ASN A 5 -13.98 -19.34 35.49
C ASN A 5 -14.57 -20.76 35.58
N ASP A 6 -15.16 -21.08 36.73
CA ASP A 6 -15.91 -22.30 37.05
C ASP A 6 -17.30 -22.31 36.37
N THR A 7 -17.52 -21.40 35.41
CA THR A 7 -18.71 -21.43 34.58
C THR A 7 -18.63 -22.67 33.69
N PRO A 8 -19.58 -23.62 33.80
CA PRO A 8 -19.55 -24.83 32.98
C PRO A 8 -19.63 -24.45 31.50
N LEU A 9 -18.66 -24.91 30.73
CA LEU A 9 -18.58 -24.69 29.29
C LEU A 9 -19.86 -25.17 28.60
N SER A 10 -20.51 -24.31 27.85
CA SER A 10 -21.78 -24.61 27.16
C SER A 10 -21.59 -24.98 25.68
N GLY A 11 -20.43 -24.68 25.10
CA GLY A 11 -20.11 -24.99 23.71
C GLY A 11 -18.73 -24.51 23.27
N LEU A 12 -18.38 -24.82 22.03
CA LEU A 12 -17.07 -24.54 21.43
C LEU A 12 -17.21 -23.88 20.06
N ILE A 13 -16.34 -22.92 19.76
CA ILE A 13 -16.06 -22.44 18.41
C ILE A 13 -14.74 -23.08 17.99
N LEU A 14 -14.78 -23.93 16.96
CA LEU A 14 -13.58 -24.59 16.43
C LEU A 14 -13.01 -23.71 15.31
N LEU A 15 -11.98 -22.96 15.62
CA LEU A 15 -11.36 -21.97 14.75
C LEU A 15 -10.19 -22.59 13.99
N SER A 16 -10.32 -22.78 12.68
CA SER A 16 -9.22 -23.21 11.81
C SER A 16 -8.61 -22.05 11.03
N GLN A 17 -7.28 -22.03 10.92
CA GLN A 17 -6.54 -21.09 10.06
C GLN A 17 -5.49 -21.86 9.23
N PRO A 18 -5.90 -22.51 8.12
CA PRO A 18 -5.01 -23.34 7.31
C PRO A 18 -4.03 -22.51 6.45
N GLU A 19 -2.87 -23.08 6.13
CA GLU A 19 -2.01 -22.69 5.00
C GLU A 19 -1.08 -23.84 4.61
N GLN A 20 -0.22 -24.27 5.55
CA GLN A 20 0.75 -25.35 5.34
C GLN A 20 0.13 -26.73 5.45
N LEU A 21 -0.88 -26.86 6.32
CA LEU A 21 -1.57 -28.10 6.61
C LEU A 21 -3.06 -27.96 6.26
N SER A 22 -3.62 -29.04 5.70
CA SER A 22 -5.07 -29.17 5.64
C SER A 22 -5.60 -29.43 7.05
N ILE A 23 -6.66 -28.72 7.44
CA ILE A 23 -7.30 -28.86 8.75
C ILE A 23 -8.74 -29.26 8.48
N THR A 24 -9.10 -30.52 8.77
CA THR A 24 -10.47 -30.98 8.55
C THR A 24 -11.31 -30.88 9.84
N PRO A 25 -12.65 -30.76 9.74
CA PRO A 25 -13.52 -30.83 10.91
C PRO A 25 -13.34 -32.10 11.74
N LYS A 26 -13.00 -33.21 11.08
CA LYS A 26 -12.71 -34.48 11.76
C LYS A 26 -11.44 -34.37 12.61
N ASP A 27 -10.36 -33.82 12.04
CA ASP A 27 -9.10 -33.64 12.76
C ASP A 27 -9.31 -32.80 14.02
N MET A 28 -10.08 -31.71 13.90
CA MET A 28 -10.39 -30.84 15.03
C MET A 28 -11.15 -31.58 16.14
N VAL A 29 -12.18 -32.35 15.79
CA VAL A 29 -12.99 -33.10 16.77
C VAL A 29 -12.21 -34.23 17.41
N ASP A 30 -11.39 -34.95 16.65
CA ASP A 30 -10.61 -36.10 17.15
C ASP A 30 -9.58 -35.64 18.20
N ALA A 31 -9.00 -34.46 17.98
CA ALA A 31 -7.99 -33.83 18.85
C ALA A 31 -8.55 -33.15 20.10
N LEU A 32 -9.88 -32.98 20.22
CA LEU A 32 -10.47 -32.39 21.41
C LEU A 32 -10.23 -33.24 22.66
N PRO A 33 -10.01 -32.62 23.83
CA PRO A 33 -10.06 -33.30 25.12
C PRO A 33 -11.37 -34.09 25.26
N TYR A 34 -11.34 -35.23 25.97
CA TYR A 34 -12.53 -36.08 26.12
C TYR A 34 -13.73 -35.32 26.69
N ALA A 35 -13.49 -34.43 27.67
CA ALA A 35 -14.52 -33.58 28.29
C ALA A 35 -15.23 -32.66 27.27
N TYR A 36 -14.57 -32.31 26.17
CA TYR A 36 -15.09 -31.38 25.16
C TYR A 36 -15.87 -32.11 24.05
N LYS A 37 -15.74 -33.43 23.93
CA LYS A 37 -16.34 -34.19 22.82
C LYS A 37 -17.87 -34.21 22.84
N ALA A 38 -18.48 -34.01 24.01
CA ALA A 38 -19.93 -33.96 24.18
C ALA A 38 -20.53 -32.55 23.98
N LEU A 39 -19.71 -31.50 23.93
CA LEU A 39 -20.17 -30.12 23.83
C LEU A 39 -20.67 -29.78 22.41
N PRO A 40 -21.65 -28.86 22.27
CA PRO A 40 -21.99 -28.23 21.00
C PRO A 40 -20.77 -27.57 20.35
N ARG A 41 -20.66 -27.64 19.02
CA ARG A 41 -19.51 -27.14 18.26
C ARG A 41 -19.96 -26.32 17.06
N MET A 42 -19.32 -25.17 16.86
CA MET A 42 -19.46 -24.33 15.67
C MET A 42 -18.11 -24.28 14.95
N PRO A 43 -17.92 -24.99 13.84
CA PRO A 43 -16.71 -24.86 13.05
C PRO A 43 -16.70 -23.49 12.36
N PHE A 44 -15.56 -22.82 12.40
CA PHE A 44 -15.34 -21.57 11.71
C PHE A 44 -13.95 -21.58 11.05
N ASP A 45 -13.94 -21.53 9.72
CA ASP A 45 -12.72 -21.65 8.95
C ASP A 45 -12.26 -20.30 8.41
N LEU A 46 -11.14 -19.80 8.91
CA LEU A 46 -10.43 -18.62 8.41
C LEU A 46 -9.55 -19.00 7.23
N ASP A 47 -10.16 -19.47 6.14
CA ASP A 47 -9.51 -19.58 4.84
C ASP A 47 -9.04 -18.20 4.33
N VAL A 48 -7.74 -17.99 4.41
CA VAL A 48 -6.97 -16.94 3.73
C VAL A 48 -5.78 -17.54 3.00
N VAL A 49 -5.84 -18.83 2.64
CA VAL A 49 -4.69 -19.62 2.16
C VAL A 49 -4.04 -18.99 0.94
N GLU A 50 -4.83 -18.68 -0.09
CA GLU A 50 -4.31 -18.13 -1.34
C GLU A 50 -3.73 -16.72 -1.14
N LEU A 51 -4.35 -15.91 -0.28
CA LEU A 51 -3.86 -14.58 0.07
C LEU A 51 -2.57 -14.66 0.90
N ALA A 52 -2.46 -15.60 1.84
CA ALA A 52 -1.25 -15.83 2.63
C ALA A 52 -0.10 -16.30 1.74
N ARG A 53 -0.35 -17.25 0.82
CA ARG A 53 0.65 -17.70 -0.16
C ARG A 53 1.06 -16.58 -1.11
N GLN A 54 0.10 -15.78 -1.55
CA GLN A 54 0.39 -14.59 -2.34
C GLN A 54 1.25 -13.63 -1.53
N ALA A 55 0.93 -13.35 -0.27
CA ALA A 55 1.69 -12.47 0.60
C ALA A 55 3.14 -12.95 0.79
N ILE A 56 3.37 -14.25 1.02
CA ILE A 56 4.72 -14.81 1.09
C ILE A 56 5.48 -14.60 -0.23
N ARG A 57 4.86 -14.94 -1.38
CA ARG A 57 5.51 -14.80 -2.70
C ARG A 57 5.78 -13.34 -3.06
N THR A 58 4.88 -12.45 -2.69
CA THR A 58 4.86 -11.06 -3.14
C THR A 58 5.48 -10.09 -2.14
N ARG A 59 5.67 -10.53 -0.88
CA ARG A 59 6.03 -9.73 0.29
C ARG A 59 5.04 -8.61 0.60
N ASP A 60 3.83 -8.70 0.05
CA ASP A 60 2.75 -7.76 0.30
C ASP A 60 1.67 -8.42 1.14
N TRP A 61 1.57 -7.99 2.39
CA TRP A 61 0.67 -8.56 3.39
C TRP A 61 -0.64 -7.80 3.50
N GLY A 62 -0.81 -6.66 2.81
CA GLY A 62 -1.94 -5.77 3.01
C GLY A 62 -3.28 -6.43 2.69
N ALA A 63 -3.38 -7.13 1.55
CA ALA A 63 -4.60 -7.83 1.15
C ALA A 63 -4.95 -8.99 2.11
N ALA A 64 -3.95 -9.79 2.52
CA ALA A 64 -4.15 -10.89 3.45
C ALA A 64 -4.56 -10.38 4.85
N GLN A 65 -3.95 -9.30 5.31
CA GLN A 65 -4.30 -8.64 6.57
C GLN A 65 -5.74 -8.11 6.55
N ARG A 66 -6.12 -7.34 5.52
CA ARG A 66 -7.48 -6.79 5.38
C ARG A 66 -8.54 -7.89 5.29
N ALA A 67 -8.27 -8.95 4.53
CA ALA A 67 -9.19 -10.08 4.43
C ALA A 67 -9.38 -10.78 5.78
N LEU A 68 -8.30 -10.98 6.54
CA LEU A 68 -8.37 -11.53 7.88
C LEU A 68 -9.20 -10.64 8.83
N GLU A 69 -8.92 -9.33 8.85
CA GLU A 69 -9.66 -8.35 9.64
C GLU A 69 -11.15 -8.35 9.31
N GLU A 70 -11.48 -8.37 8.01
CA GLU A 70 -12.85 -8.35 7.52
C GLU A 70 -13.64 -9.60 7.95
N ARG A 71 -13.03 -10.79 7.83
CA ARG A 71 -13.67 -12.05 8.24
C ARG A 71 -13.87 -12.14 9.74
N VAL A 72 -12.87 -11.69 10.51
CA VAL A 72 -13.01 -11.61 11.97
C VAL A 72 -14.16 -10.68 12.33
N ARG A 73 -14.21 -9.48 11.75
CA ARG A 73 -15.21 -8.46 12.03
C ARG A 73 -16.62 -8.87 11.62
N ARG A 74 -16.79 -9.48 10.44
CA ARG A 74 -18.12 -9.78 9.87
C ARG A 74 -18.69 -11.12 10.26
N GLU A 75 -17.85 -12.09 10.61
CA GLU A 75 -18.30 -13.46 10.84
C GLU A 75 -17.96 -13.92 12.26
N LEU A 76 -16.68 -13.83 12.66
CA LEU A 76 -16.24 -14.38 13.95
C LEU A 76 -16.76 -13.56 15.15
N VAL A 77 -16.70 -12.23 15.07
CA VAL A 77 -17.20 -11.34 16.13
C VAL A 77 -18.71 -11.54 16.35
N PRO A 78 -19.57 -11.50 15.31
CA PRO A 78 -20.99 -11.80 15.48
C PRO A 78 -21.27 -13.22 15.99
N LEU A 79 -20.49 -14.22 15.57
CA LEU A 79 -20.63 -15.59 16.05
C LEU A 79 -20.34 -15.68 17.56
N ARG A 80 -19.29 -15.01 18.01
CA ARG A 80 -18.94 -14.89 19.43
C ARG A 80 -20.01 -14.13 20.21
N ASP A 81 -20.51 -13.01 19.68
CA ASP A 81 -21.53 -12.21 20.37
C ASP A 81 -22.84 -12.98 20.56
N LYS A 82 -23.14 -13.88 19.62
CA LYS A 82 -24.28 -14.82 19.73
C LYS A 82 -24.03 -15.96 20.73
N HIS A 83 -22.78 -16.32 20.97
CA HIS A 83 -22.35 -17.43 21.82
C HIS A 83 -21.25 -16.99 22.81
N PRO A 84 -21.54 -16.03 23.72
CA PRO A 84 -20.53 -15.43 24.59
C PRO A 84 -19.95 -16.40 25.63
N ASP A 85 -20.64 -17.51 25.87
CA ASP A 85 -20.31 -18.60 26.76
C ASP A 85 -19.55 -19.76 26.07
N TYR A 86 -19.33 -19.65 24.75
CA TYR A 86 -18.55 -20.64 24.01
C TYR A 86 -17.05 -20.35 24.09
N ARG A 87 -16.27 -21.41 24.16
CA ARG A 87 -14.80 -21.34 24.17
C ARG A 87 -14.24 -21.45 22.75
N ILE A 88 -13.22 -20.69 22.41
CA ILE A 88 -12.54 -20.77 21.11
C ILE A 88 -11.42 -21.79 21.21
N ILE A 89 -11.47 -22.83 20.37
CA ILE A 89 -10.41 -23.81 20.23
C ILE A 89 -9.73 -23.59 18.88
N TYR A 90 -8.47 -23.21 18.90
CA TYR A 90 -7.71 -22.80 17.72
C TYR A 90 -6.83 -23.92 17.16
N PHE A 91 -6.89 -24.07 15.84
CA PHE A 91 -6.09 -24.97 15.02
C PHE A 91 -5.44 -24.16 13.89
N GLY A 92 -4.12 -24.03 13.89
CA GLY A 92 -3.41 -23.11 13.01
C GLY A 92 -2.25 -23.74 12.26
N SER A 93 -2.15 -23.44 10.97
CA SER A 93 -0.95 -23.67 10.15
C SER A 93 -0.59 -22.48 9.26
N SER A 94 -1.14 -21.30 9.58
CA SER A 94 -0.90 -20.06 8.86
C SER A 94 0.46 -19.44 9.18
N PRO A 95 0.99 -18.53 8.33
CA PRO A 95 2.24 -17.84 8.61
C PRO A 95 2.18 -17.06 9.93
N ILE A 96 3.33 -17.01 10.62
CA ILE A 96 3.46 -16.37 11.93
C ILE A 96 2.93 -14.92 11.93
N PRO A 97 3.23 -14.05 10.94
CA PRO A 97 2.69 -12.70 10.90
C PRO A 97 1.16 -12.60 10.95
N LEU A 98 0.45 -13.40 10.14
CA LEU A 98 -1.01 -13.41 10.10
C LEU A 98 -1.61 -14.02 11.36
N THR A 99 -0.91 -14.99 11.95
CA THR A 99 -1.37 -15.65 13.18
C THR A 99 -1.22 -14.74 14.40
N VAL A 100 -0.12 -13.98 14.51
CA VAL A 100 0.03 -12.90 15.50
C VAL A 100 -1.07 -11.86 15.32
N HIS A 101 -1.35 -11.46 14.07
CA HIS A 101 -2.40 -10.48 13.81
C HIS A 101 -3.79 -10.98 14.19
N LEU A 102 -4.11 -12.25 13.88
CA LEU A 102 -5.35 -12.87 14.35
C LEU A 102 -5.42 -12.82 15.88
N GLY A 103 -4.35 -13.20 16.58
CA GLY A 103 -4.27 -13.09 18.03
C GLY A 103 -4.58 -11.68 18.53
N PHE A 104 -3.98 -10.66 17.91
CA PHE A 104 -4.24 -9.25 18.24
C PHE A 104 -5.71 -8.85 18.03
N LEU A 105 -6.37 -9.35 16.99
CA LEU A 105 -7.80 -9.12 16.76
C LEU A 105 -8.70 -9.83 17.78
N LEU A 106 -8.27 -11.00 18.25
CA LEU A 106 -8.93 -11.74 19.32
C LEU A 106 -8.63 -11.16 20.72
N GLU A 107 -7.63 -10.30 20.88
CA GLU A 107 -7.24 -9.72 22.18
C GLU A 107 -7.12 -10.81 23.28
N THR A 108 -7.44 -10.46 24.52
CA THR A 108 -7.53 -11.41 25.65
C THR A 108 -8.93 -12.01 25.79
N TRP A 109 -9.60 -12.36 24.68
CA TRP A 109 -10.91 -13.04 24.78
C TRP A 109 -10.79 -14.23 25.72
N GLN A 110 -11.63 -14.22 26.76
CA GLN A 110 -11.55 -15.16 27.87
C GLN A 110 -11.87 -16.57 27.35
N GLY A 111 -10.85 -17.35 27.01
CA GLY A 111 -11.01 -18.74 26.56
C GLY A 111 -10.59 -19.01 25.13
N VAL A 112 -9.48 -18.45 24.66
CA VAL A 112 -8.78 -19.04 23.51
C VAL A 112 -7.88 -20.16 24.03
N GLU A 113 -8.17 -21.40 23.64
CA GLU A 113 -7.27 -22.54 23.81
C GLU A 113 -6.67 -22.91 22.47
N VAL A 114 -5.41 -23.34 22.47
CA VAL A 114 -4.72 -23.80 21.27
C VAL A 114 -4.52 -25.31 21.31
N ILE A 115 -4.72 -25.96 20.17
CA ILE A 115 -4.37 -27.36 19.99
C ILE A 115 -3.21 -27.42 19.00
N PRO A 116 -2.00 -27.81 19.43
CA PRO A 116 -0.84 -27.84 18.55
C PRO A 116 -0.95 -29.00 17.56
N HIS A 117 -0.29 -28.83 16.41
CA HIS A 117 0.00 -29.94 15.51
C HIS A 117 1.39 -30.50 15.84
N HIS A 118 1.46 -31.80 16.14
CA HIS A 118 2.71 -32.47 16.46
C HIS A 118 3.49 -32.83 15.20
N HIS A 119 4.71 -32.34 15.06
CA HIS A 119 5.51 -32.46 13.83
C HIS A 119 5.96 -33.89 13.56
N ALA A 120 6.44 -34.59 14.58
CA ALA A 120 6.87 -36.00 14.44
C ALA A 120 5.70 -36.97 14.21
N ARG A 121 4.59 -36.81 14.94
CA ARG A 121 3.44 -37.72 14.87
C ARG A 121 2.44 -37.38 13.77
N ARG A 122 2.49 -36.14 13.23
CA ARG A 122 1.56 -35.60 12.23
C ARG A 122 0.09 -35.69 12.67
N LEU A 123 -0.15 -35.38 13.93
CA LEU A 123 -1.48 -35.40 14.55
C LEU A 123 -1.71 -34.13 15.36
N TRP A 124 -2.95 -33.68 15.41
CA TRP A 124 -3.38 -32.59 16.28
C TRP A 124 -3.57 -33.10 17.71
N GLY A 125 -3.13 -32.32 18.69
CA GLY A 125 -3.27 -32.64 20.11
C GLY A 125 -1.97 -32.55 20.88
N TRP A 126 -2.12 -32.40 22.20
CA TRP A 126 -1.02 -32.52 23.14
C TRP A 126 -0.54 -33.97 23.21
N SER A 127 0.75 -34.19 23.00
CA SER A 127 1.37 -35.50 23.21
C SER A 127 2.53 -35.39 24.18
N PRO A 128 2.26 -35.38 25.50
CA PRO A 128 3.32 -35.37 26.49
C PRO A 128 4.16 -36.64 26.35
N GLU A 129 5.47 -36.49 26.25
CA GLU A 129 6.42 -37.60 26.37
C GLU A 129 6.77 -37.77 27.85
N PRO A 130 6.48 -38.92 28.49
CA PRO A 130 6.59 -39.08 29.95
C PRO A 130 7.97 -38.78 30.55
N ALA A 131 9.02 -38.83 29.73
CA ALA A 131 10.42 -38.60 30.14
C ALA A 131 10.96 -37.22 29.75
N ARG A 132 10.18 -36.38 29.05
CA ARG A 132 10.63 -35.07 28.61
C ARG A 132 10.38 -34.04 29.71
N PRO A 133 11.39 -33.25 30.11
CA PRO A 133 11.17 -32.16 31.06
C PRO A 133 10.22 -31.12 30.46
N PRO A 134 9.45 -30.39 31.30
CA PRO A 134 8.58 -29.32 30.84
C PRO A 134 9.39 -28.23 30.14
N ALA A 135 8.76 -27.52 29.21
CA ALA A 135 9.40 -26.38 28.54
C ALA A 135 9.73 -25.30 29.58
N ARG A 136 10.98 -24.82 29.59
CA ARG A 136 11.46 -23.79 30.52
C ARG A 136 12.01 -22.60 29.77
N LEU A 137 11.65 -21.40 30.22
CA LEU A 137 12.21 -20.15 29.72
C LEU A 137 13.60 -19.90 30.33
N LYS A 138 14.52 -19.41 29.50
CA LYS A 138 15.74 -18.77 29.99
C LYS A 138 15.39 -17.48 30.74
N PRO A 139 16.24 -17.06 31.69
CA PRO A 139 16.08 -15.75 32.33
C PRO A 139 16.06 -14.62 31.30
N VAL A 140 14.97 -13.87 31.26
CA VAL A 140 14.81 -12.71 30.38
C VAL A 140 15.48 -11.48 31.02
N ARG A 141 16.21 -10.71 30.22
CA ARG A 141 16.87 -9.48 30.68
C ARG A 141 15.83 -8.47 31.17
N GLN A 142 15.96 -8.04 32.42
CA GLN A 142 15.11 -6.99 32.97
C GLN A 142 15.46 -5.61 32.39
N LEU A 143 14.45 -4.79 32.14
CA LEU A 143 14.60 -3.40 31.75
C LEU A 143 14.51 -2.51 33.01
N ASP A 144 15.64 -2.30 33.67
CA ASP A 144 15.73 -1.61 34.96
C ASP A 144 15.93 -0.09 34.85
N TYR A 145 16.10 0.44 33.64
CA TYR A 145 16.26 1.87 33.38
C TYR A 145 15.06 2.47 32.61
N ARG A 146 15.07 3.80 32.44
CA ARG A 146 14.10 4.56 31.65
C ARG A 146 14.81 5.41 30.61
N ASP A 147 14.24 5.52 29.42
CA ASP A 147 14.77 6.35 28.33
C ASP A 147 13.61 6.94 27.52
N ASN A 148 13.59 8.27 27.36
CA ASN A 148 12.55 8.99 26.62
C ASN A 148 12.96 9.29 25.17
N SER A 149 14.12 8.81 24.74
CA SER A 149 14.61 9.00 23.36
C SER A 149 13.66 8.34 22.36
N SER A 150 13.49 8.99 21.20
CA SER A 150 12.73 8.40 20.11
C SER A 150 13.51 7.22 19.51
N GLY A 151 12.84 6.09 19.29
CA GLY A 151 13.47 4.95 18.63
C GLY A 151 12.57 3.74 18.46
N GLU A 152 13.20 2.58 18.30
CA GLU A 152 12.54 1.29 18.06
C GLU A 152 13.05 0.24 19.06
N ALA A 153 12.22 -0.74 19.38
CA ALA A 153 12.56 -1.91 20.20
C ALA A 153 12.61 -3.18 19.34
N VAL A 154 13.40 -4.16 19.75
CA VAL A 154 13.44 -5.52 19.20
C VAL A 154 13.05 -6.50 20.29
N ILE A 155 12.12 -7.40 19.97
CA ILE A 155 11.82 -8.60 20.76
C ILE A 155 12.01 -9.81 19.86
N ARG A 156 12.86 -10.74 20.29
CA ARG A 156 13.06 -12.04 19.64
C ARG A 156 12.41 -13.12 20.49
N VAL A 157 11.52 -13.92 19.90
CA VAL A 157 10.87 -15.04 20.58
C VAL A 157 11.28 -16.34 19.91
N SER A 158 11.93 -17.22 20.67
CA SER A 158 12.60 -18.43 20.18
C SER A 158 12.10 -19.66 20.95
N THR A 159 10.99 -20.25 20.51
CA THR A 159 10.42 -21.46 21.13
C THR A 159 10.57 -22.70 20.26
N SER A 160 10.58 -22.54 18.92
CA SER A 160 10.83 -23.65 17.98
C SER A 160 12.27 -23.69 17.48
N HIS A 161 12.81 -22.55 17.03
CA HIS A 161 14.21 -22.40 16.68
C HIS A 161 14.78 -21.10 17.26
N LEU A 162 16.11 -21.00 17.28
CA LEU A 162 16.80 -19.77 17.66
C LEU A 162 16.67 -18.71 16.58
N VAL A 163 16.21 -17.53 16.96
CA VAL A 163 16.27 -16.32 16.14
C VAL A 163 17.66 -15.70 16.31
N ASP A 164 18.45 -15.67 15.23
CA ASP A 164 19.81 -15.13 15.26
C ASP A 164 19.81 -13.59 15.48
N PRO A 165 20.40 -13.09 16.58
CA PRO A 165 20.53 -11.66 16.83
C PRO A 165 21.22 -10.91 15.68
N GLN A 166 22.26 -11.50 15.07
CA GLN A 166 22.99 -10.85 13.97
C GLN A 166 22.11 -10.68 12.73
N ALA A 167 21.24 -11.64 12.44
CA ALA A 167 20.26 -11.54 11.37
C ALA A 167 19.26 -10.41 11.63
N THR A 168 18.78 -10.26 12.87
CA THR A 168 17.84 -9.18 13.24
C THR A 168 18.48 -7.80 13.24
N GLN A 169 19.76 -7.69 13.61
CA GLN A 169 20.51 -6.42 13.59
C GLN A 169 20.75 -5.90 12.16
N ARG A 170 20.72 -6.76 11.14
CA ARG A 170 20.73 -6.32 9.73
C ARG A 170 19.42 -5.65 9.31
N VAL A 171 18.34 -5.90 10.04
CA VAL A 171 17.02 -5.31 9.79
C VAL A 171 16.82 -4.06 10.64
N VAL A 172 17.18 -4.13 11.92
CA VAL A 172 17.06 -3.03 12.87
C VAL A 172 18.45 -2.70 13.41
N LEU A 173 19.10 -1.68 12.82
CA LEU A 173 20.53 -1.42 13.03
C LEU A 173 20.89 -0.96 14.45
N LYS A 174 20.02 -0.17 15.09
CA LYS A 174 20.29 0.47 16.39
C LYS A 174 19.01 0.56 17.24
N PRO A 175 18.47 -0.58 17.71
CA PRO A 175 17.32 -0.56 18.60
C PRO A 175 17.71 0.07 19.94
N LEU A 176 16.79 0.82 20.55
CA LEU A 176 16.94 1.33 21.92
C LEU A 176 16.87 0.19 22.94
N VAL A 177 16.03 -0.81 22.63
CA VAL A 177 15.79 -1.96 23.48
C VAL A 177 15.90 -3.22 22.61
N ASP A 178 16.66 -4.22 23.07
CA ASP A 178 16.84 -5.50 22.38
C ASP A 178 16.71 -6.67 23.36
N ILE A 179 15.64 -7.46 23.28
CA ILE A 179 15.26 -8.48 24.28
C ILE A 179 15.04 -9.85 23.63
N ASP A 180 15.56 -10.87 24.29
CA ASP A 180 15.37 -12.28 23.93
C ASP A 180 14.43 -12.99 24.93
N ILE A 181 13.39 -13.63 24.39
CA ILE A 181 12.50 -14.55 25.11
C ILE A 181 12.71 -15.93 24.47
N GLU A 182 13.43 -16.80 25.17
CA GLU A 182 13.93 -18.06 24.60
C GLU A 182 13.68 -19.21 25.56
N LEU A 183 13.31 -20.38 25.03
CA LEU A 183 13.33 -21.61 25.80
C LEU A 183 14.78 -22.09 26.04
N GLU A 184 15.02 -22.85 27.10
CA GLU A 184 16.32 -23.52 27.32
C GLU A 184 16.65 -24.47 26.16
N HIS A 185 15.63 -25.14 25.62
CA HIS A 185 15.74 -26.08 24.52
C HIS A 185 14.61 -25.87 23.49
N PRO A 186 14.76 -24.89 22.57
CA PRO A 186 13.77 -24.66 21.52
C PRO A 186 13.62 -25.87 20.61
N ALA A 187 12.37 -26.23 20.30
CA ALA A 187 12.05 -27.36 19.42
C ALA A 187 10.66 -27.20 18.80
N GLU A 188 10.45 -27.76 17.61
CA GLU A 188 9.16 -27.72 16.90
C GLU A 188 8.00 -28.29 17.71
N ASP A 189 8.26 -29.22 18.63
CA ASP A 189 7.28 -29.82 19.55
C ASP A 189 7.70 -29.55 21.01
N ALA A 190 8.18 -28.34 21.35
CA ALA A 190 8.73 -28.00 22.68
C ALA A 190 7.72 -28.12 23.83
N PHE A 191 6.47 -27.73 23.59
CA PHE A 191 5.44 -27.63 24.61
C PHE A 191 4.65 -28.93 24.77
N SER A 192 4.40 -29.32 26.01
CA SER A 192 3.57 -30.46 26.40
C SER A 192 2.21 -30.04 26.96
N SER A 193 2.01 -28.75 27.26
CA SER A 193 0.77 -28.23 27.83
C SER A 193 0.48 -26.78 27.43
N MET A 194 -0.77 -26.36 27.65
CA MET A 194 -1.22 -24.99 27.40
C MET A 194 -0.57 -24.00 28.38
N GLU A 195 -0.38 -24.43 29.62
CA GLU A 195 0.20 -23.66 30.71
C GLU A 195 1.61 -23.20 30.36
N GLU A 196 2.43 -24.08 29.78
CA GLU A 196 3.79 -23.72 29.33
C GLU A 196 3.79 -22.66 28.22
N MET A 197 2.83 -22.71 27.28
CA MET A 197 2.69 -21.64 26.27
C MET A 197 2.23 -20.33 26.90
N GLN A 198 1.34 -20.39 27.89
CA GLN A 198 0.85 -19.22 28.60
C GLN A 198 1.96 -18.52 29.39
N GLU A 199 2.91 -19.27 29.97
CA GLU A 199 4.09 -18.68 30.62
C GLU A 199 4.91 -17.83 29.64
N VAL A 200 5.15 -18.31 28.41
CA VAL A 200 5.84 -17.54 27.37
C VAL A 200 5.04 -16.32 26.94
N ALA A 201 3.73 -16.47 26.74
CA ALA A 201 2.86 -15.36 26.38
C ALA A 201 2.87 -14.27 27.48
N GLN A 202 2.82 -14.66 28.75
CA GLN A 202 2.84 -13.72 29.87
C GLN A 202 4.17 -12.95 29.92
N VAL A 203 5.31 -13.62 29.74
CA VAL A 203 6.61 -12.94 29.68
C VAL A 203 6.71 -11.98 28.50
N PHE A 204 6.11 -12.32 27.35
CA PHE A 204 6.01 -11.39 26.23
C PHE A 204 5.17 -10.15 26.56
N ARG A 205 4.02 -10.35 27.22
CA ARG A 205 3.18 -9.24 27.70
C ARG A 205 3.94 -8.32 28.65
N ASP A 206 4.57 -8.90 29.67
CA ASP A 206 5.32 -8.15 30.68
C ASP A 206 6.46 -7.35 30.04
N THR A 207 7.07 -7.90 28.97
CA THR A 207 8.08 -7.21 28.18
C THR A 207 7.51 -6.01 27.42
N LEU A 208 6.34 -6.15 26.80
CA LEU A 208 5.65 -5.04 26.12
C LEU A 208 5.21 -3.95 27.11
N ASP A 209 4.65 -4.34 28.26
CA ASP A 209 4.27 -3.43 29.35
C ASP A 209 5.50 -2.64 29.82
N ALA A 210 6.63 -3.32 30.06
CA ALA A 210 7.87 -2.68 30.48
C ALA A 210 8.42 -1.71 29.41
N ILE A 211 8.28 -2.03 28.12
CA ILE A 211 8.66 -1.13 27.01
C ILE A 211 7.77 0.12 27.02
N GLY A 212 6.45 -0.05 27.06
CA GLY A 212 5.49 1.07 27.08
C GLY A 212 5.70 2.02 28.26
N ASP A 213 5.94 1.46 29.45
CA ASP A 213 6.07 2.23 30.70
C ASP A 213 7.41 2.94 30.84
N ARG A 214 8.50 2.34 30.34
CA ARG A 214 9.87 2.82 30.59
C ARG A 214 10.50 3.50 29.39
N PHE A 215 9.96 3.27 28.20
CA PHE A 215 10.49 3.79 26.94
C PHE A 215 9.40 4.49 26.10
N PRO A 216 8.79 5.58 26.61
CA PRO A 216 7.66 6.22 25.95
C PRO A 216 8.00 6.83 24.58
N GLY A 217 9.28 6.99 24.24
CA GLY A 217 9.73 7.41 22.91
C GLY A 217 9.76 6.30 21.86
N ILE A 218 9.52 5.04 22.24
CA ILE A 218 9.50 3.92 21.30
C ILE A 218 8.20 3.91 20.50
N GLN A 219 8.33 4.07 19.18
CA GLN A 219 7.18 4.14 18.27
C GLN A 219 6.78 2.77 17.73
N ARG A 220 7.71 1.81 17.77
CA ARG A 220 7.54 0.48 17.18
C ARG A 220 8.38 -0.56 17.91
N VAL A 221 7.78 -1.73 18.10
CA VAL A 221 8.45 -2.97 18.51
C VAL A 221 8.55 -3.90 17.30
N HIS A 222 9.74 -4.41 17.03
CA HIS A 222 10.04 -5.37 15.98
C HIS A 222 10.02 -6.78 16.57
N LEU A 223 9.00 -7.56 16.24
CA LEU A 223 8.81 -8.92 16.71
C LEU A 223 9.36 -9.92 15.69
N PHE A 224 10.48 -10.54 16.02
CA PHE A 224 11.04 -11.67 15.29
C PHE A 224 10.70 -12.96 16.05
N ALA A 225 9.78 -13.76 15.52
CA ALA A 225 9.29 -14.94 16.20
C ALA A 225 9.59 -16.22 15.41
N SER A 226 10.27 -17.16 16.05
CA SER A 226 10.38 -18.56 15.63
C SER A 226 9.61 -19.41 16.63
N VAL A 227 8.32 -19.58 16.34
CA VAL A 227 7.34 -20.19 17.24
C VAL A 227 6.36 -21.06 16.45
N GLN A 228 5.63 -21.94 17.14
CA GLN A 228 4.49 -22.65 16.54
C GLN A 228 3.31 -21.68 16.32
N PRO A 229 2.40 -21.93 15.37
CA PRO A 229 1.23 -21.06 15.13
C PRO A 229 0.35 -20.82 16.37
N GLY A 230 0.14 -21.84 17.21
CA GLY A 230 -0.60 -21.66 18.47
C GLY A 230 0.05 -20.65 19.40
N MET A 231 1.38 -20.70 19.54
CA MET A 231 2.14 -19.71 20.31
C MET A 231 2.08 -18.33 19.66
N ALA A 232 2.19 -18.22 18.33
CA ALA A 232 2.06 -16.94 17.62
C ALA A 232 0.72 -16.25 17.89
N LEU A 233 -0.38 -17.01 17.92
CA LEU A 233 -1.71 -16.51 18.25
C LEU A 233 -1.73 -15.93 19.67
N LEU A 234 -1.19 -16.68 20.63
CA LEU A 234 -1.14 -16.27 22.03
C LEU A 234 -0.26 -15.03 22.25
N LEU A 235 0.85 -14.88 21.51
CA LEU A 235 1.64 -13.65 21.54
C LEU A 235 0.82 -12.45 21.05
N GLY A 236 0.13 -12.60 19.92
CA GLY A 236 -0.75 -11.57 19.36
C GLY A 236 -1.83 -11.12 20.33
N ALA A 237 -2.47 -12.07 21.01
CA ALA A 237 -3.51 -11.85 22.02
C ALA A 237 -3.06 -10.99 23.21
N GLN A 238 -1.75 -10.92 23.49
CA GLN A 238 -1.21 -10.08 24.56
C GLN A 238 -0.99 -8.61 24.16
N ILE A 239 -1.12 -8.27 22.87
CA ILE A 239 -0.87 -6.90 22.39
C ILE A 239 -2.09 -6.03 22.71
N SER A 240 -1.90 -5.05 23.59
CA SER A 240 -2.92 -4.07 23.97
C SER A 240 -3.00 -2.92 22.98
N LYS A 241 -4.20 -2.66 22.46
CA LYS A 241 -4.49 -1.54 21.54
C LYS A 241 -4.19 -0.15 22.12
N THR A 242 -4.17 -0.04 23.44
CA THR A 242 -4.11 1.26 24.14
C THR A 242 -2.80 1.48 24.89
N MET A 243 -2.11 0.41 25.28
CA MET A 243 -0.92 0.50 26.14
C MET A 243 0.38 0.25 25.37
N HIS A 244 0.34 -0.54 24.31
CA HIS A 244 1.55 -0.97 23.62
C HIS A 244 1.79 -0.11 22.37
N PRO A 245 3.06 0.06 21.95
CA PRO A 245 3.38 0.62 20.65
C PRO A 245 2.94 -0.32 19.51
N ALA A 246 3.08 0.15 18.27
CA ALA A 246 2.85 -0.70 17.10
C ALA A 246 3.87 -1.86 17.07
N VAL A 247 3.41 -3.06 16.71
CA VAL A 247 4.24 -4.28 16.66
C VAL A 247 4.40 -4.73 15.21
N GLN A 248 5.61 -4.57 14.66
CA GLN A 248 5.97 -5.04 13.33
C GLN A 248 6.41 -6.51 13.41
N THR A 249 5.65 -7.38 12.75
CA THR A 249 6.00 -8.80 12.60
C THR A 249 6.89 -9.03 11.37
N TYR A 250 7.55 -10.18 11.34
CA TYR A 250 8.49 -10.57 10.27
C TYR A 250 8.23 -11.97 9.75
N GLN A 251 8.31 -12.13 8.43
CA GLN A 251 8.33 -13.43 7.78
C GLN A 251 9.78 -13.88 7.56
N TYR A 252 10.12 -15.06 8.08
CA TYR A 252 11.41 -15.69 7.81
C TYR A 252 11.43 -16.33 6.42
N THR A 253 12.50 -16.08 5.66
CA THR A 253 12.74 -16.64 4.32
C THR A 253 14.16 -17.20 4.23
N ARG A 254 14.29 -18.52 4.12
CA ARG A 254 15.60 -19.23 4.14
C ARG A 254 16.48 -18.92 2.92
N ASN A 255 15.88 -18.64 1.76
CA ASN A 255 16.58 -18.43 0.49
C ASN A 255 16.60 -16.95 0.10
N ALA A 256 17.04 -16.09 1.01
CA ALA A 256 17.24 -14.67 0.77
C ALA A 256 18.66 -14.44 0.20
N GLU A 257 18.86 -14.69 -1.10
CA GLU A 257 20.14 -14.37 -1.75
C GLU A 257 20.37 -12.84 -1.70
N ASN A 258 21.35 -12.40 -0.91
CA ASN A 258 21.71 -10.99 -0.67
C ASN A 258 20.69 -10.11 0.08
N GLU A 259 19.66 -10.69 0.67
CA GLU A 259 18.62 -9.97 1.43
C GLU A 259 18.55 -10.42 2.90
N PRO A 260 17.96 -9.62 3.81
CA PRO A 260 17.75 -10.06 5.18
C PRO A 260 16.82 -11.27 5.23
N TYR A 261 17.15 -12.27 6.05
CA TYR A 261 16.31 -13.45 6.24
C TYR A 261 14.91 -13.13 6.80
N HIS A 262 14.75 -11.97 7.42
CA HIS A 262 13.50 -11.50 7.99
C HIS A 262 12.94 -10.33 7.19
N VAL A 263 11.81 -10.55 6.52
CA VAL A 263 11.11 -9.53 5.73
C VAL A 263 9.96 -8.96 6.56
N PRO A 264 9.82 -7.62 6.67
CA PRO A 264 8.66 -7.02 7.32
C PRO A 264 7.35 -7.57 6.75
N ALA A 265 6.41 -7.90 7.65
CA ALA A 265 5.11 -8.44 7.30
C ALA A 265 4.00 -7.55 7.88
N VAL A 266 3.15 -8.09 8.75
CA VAL A 266 2.00 -7.39 9.32
C VAL A 266 2.43 -6.42 10.42
N LEU A 267 1.88 -5.20 10.41
CA LEU A 267 1.99 -4.21 11.49
C LEU A 267 0.73 -4.27 12.36
N ALA A 268 0.82 -4.97 13.50
CA ALA A 268 -0.23 -4.99 14.50
C ALA A 268 -0.20 -3.70 15.33
N ASN A 269 -1.36 -3.25 15.79
CA ASN A 269 -1.48 -2.04 16.63
C ASN A 269 -0.85 -0.77 16.01
N GLY A 270 -0.72 -0.73 14.68
CA GLY A 270 -0.35 0.48 13.94
C GLY A 270 -1.53 1.45 13.82
N PRO A 271 -1.30 2.69 13.34
CA PRO A 271 -2.39 3.59 13.00
C PRO A 271 -3.35 2.87 12.05
N SER A 272 -4.62 2.78 12.44
CA SER A 272 -5.67 2.15 11.64
C SER A 272 -5.68 2.80 10.25
N GLN A 273 -5.67 1.99 9.18
CA GLN A 273 -6.07 2.53 7.89
C GLN A 273 -7.50 3.07 8.06
N PRO A 274 -7.80 4.31 7.62
CA PRO A 274 -9.14 4.85 7.76
C PRO A 274 -10.16 3.86 7.20
N GLU A 275 -11.15 3.50 8.02
CA GLU A 275 -12.24 2.63 7.59
C GLU A 275 -12.90 3.30 6.37
N LEU A 276 -12.91 2.60 5.24
CA LEU A 276 -13.50 3.12 4.00
C LEU A 276 -14.97 3.38 4.28
N GLN A 277 -15.37 4.65 4.22
CA GLN A 277 -16.77 5.02 4.41
C GLN A 277 -17.63 4.26 3.39
N PRO A 278 -18.77 3.69 3.80
CA PRO A 278 -19.70 3.08 2.86
C PRO A 278 -20.14 4.10 1.81
N LEU A 279 -20.14 3.69 0.54
CA LEU A 279 -20.63 4.54 -0.54
C LEU A 279 -22.14 4.72 -0.45
N THR A 280 -22.59 5.94 -0.70
CA THR A 280 -24.00 6.26 -0.91
C THR A 280 -24.52 5.60 -2.21
N GLU A 281 -25.83 5.42 -2.32
CA GLU A 281 -26.42 4.86 -3.55
C GLU A 281 -26.16 5.75 -4.77
N ASP A 282 -26.16 7.07 -4.60
CA ASP A 282 -25.83 8.02 -5.68
C ASP A 282 -24.38 7.86 -6.15
N GLU A 283 -23.42 7.66 -5.22
CA GLU A 283 -22.02 7.39 -5.57
C GLU A 283 -21.86 6.08 -6.33
N LYS A 284 -22.58 5.01 -5.96
CA LYS A 284 -22.56 3.73 -6.69
C LYS A 284 -23.16 3.86 -8.09
N VAL A 285 -24.30 4.57 -8.22
CA VAL A 285 -24.92 4.85 -9.52
C VAL A 285 -23.98 5.67 -10.40
N GLN A 286 -23.31 6.66 -9.85
CA GLN A 286 -22.34 7.46 -10.59
C GLN A 286 -21.13 6.63 -11.02
N ALA A 287 -20.58 5.79 -10.14
CA ALA A 287 -19.47 4.90 -10.48
C ALA A 287 -19.83 3.92 -11.61
N ALA A 288 -21.05 3.34 -11.59
CA ALA A 288 -21.54 2.50 -12.68
C ALA A 288 -21.60 3.26 -14.02
N LYS A 289 -22.15 4.48 -14.03
CA LYS A 289 -22.18 5.34 -15.22
C LYS A 289 -20.77 5.64 -15.74
N ASP A 290 -19.85 5.95 -14.85
CA ASP A 290 -18.46 6.27 -15.21
C ASP A 290 -17.77 5.06 -15.87
N ARG A 291 -18.00 3.83 -15.40
CA ARG A 291 -17.51 2.60 -16.07
C ARG A 291 -18.11 2.43 -17.46
N GLU A 292 -19.41 2.61 -17.62
CA GLU A 292 -20.06 2.52 -18.94
C GLU A 292 -19.52 3.59 -19.91
N HIS A 293 -19.26 4.79 -19.41
CA HIS A 293 -18.70 5.89 -20.19
C HIS A 293 -17.29 5.54 -20.66
N LEU A 294 -16.49 4.97 -19.76
CA LEU A 294 -15.16 4.48 -20.11
C LEU A 294 -15.22 3.34 -21.12
N ALA A 295 -16.16 2.39 -20.99
CA ALA A 295 -16.33 1.30 -21.96
C ALA A 295 -16.62 1.85 -23.37
N ARG A 296 -17.53 2.83 -23.48
CA ARG A 296 -17.80 3.51 -24.76
C ARG A 296 -16.60 4.31 -25.26
N ALA A 297 -15.84 4.93 -24.36
CA ALA A 297 -14.62 5.65 -24.72
C ALA A 297 -13.52 4.72 -25.23
N LEU A 298 -13.41 3.52 -24.68
CA LEU A 298 -12.45 2.49 -25.09
C LEU A 298 -12.67 2.09 -26.55
N GLU A 299 -13.92 1.94 -26.99
CA GLU A 299 -14.24 1.66 -28.40
C GLU A 299 -13.81 2.80 -29.34
N ARG A 300 -13.93 4.05 -28.90
CA ARG A 300 -13.43 5.21 -29.67
C ARG A 300 -11.89 5.18 -29.79
N MET A 301 -11.21 4.86 -28.70
CA MET A 301 -9.76 4.69 -28.70
C MET A 301 -9.32 3.55 -29.63
N LYS A 302 -10.06 2.41 -29.65
CA LYS A 302 -9.80 1.31 -30.59
C LYS A 302 -9.97 1.75 -32.04
N GLY A 303 -10.99 2.54 -32.35
CA GLY A 303 -11.18 3.12 -33.69
C GLY A 303 -9.96 3.95 -34.13
N ARG A 304 -9.45 4.81 -33.24
CA ARG A 304 -8.22 5.59 -33.51
C ARG A 304 -7.00 4.69 -33.71
N ALA A 305 -6.82 3.68 -32.87
CA ALA A 305 -5.73 2.70 -33.01
C ALA A 305 -5.79 2.00 -34.38
N GLN A 306 -6.96 1.57 -34.83
CA GLN A 306 -7.14 0.96 -36.15
C GLN A 306 -6.84 1.92 -37.30
N MET A 307 -7.17 3.21 -37.16
CA MET A 307 -6.81 4.23 -38.16
C MET A 307 -5.29 4.42 -38.23
N GLU A 308 -4.63 4.50 -37.08
CA GLU A 308 -3.18 4.63 -36.98
C GLU A 308 -2.45 3.41 -37.56
N GLN A 309 -2.95 2.19 -37.31
CA GLN A 309 -2.38 0.95 -37.87
C GLN A 309 -2.40 0.93 -39.41
N ARG A 310 -3.34 1.65 -40.04
CA ARG A 310 -3.43 1.79 -41.50
C ARG A 310 -2.55 2.91 -42.06
N SER A 311 -2.04 3.79 -41.19
CA SER A 311 -1.18 4.90 -41.57
C SER A 311 0.22 4.41 -41.91
N ALA A 312 0.84 4.98 -42.95
CA ALA A 312 2.25 4.75 -43.28
C ALA A 312 3.20 5.71 -42.54
N ALA A 313 2.74 6.29 -41.41
CA ALA A 313 3.54 7.24 -40.65
C ALA A 313 4.78 6.58 -40.06
N PRO A 314 5.95 7.26 -40.07
CA PRO A 314 7.22 6.67 -39.64
C PRO A 314 7.33 6.47 -38.12
N ASN A 315 6.48 7.13 -37.32
CA ASN A 315 6.41 6.98 -35.87
C ASN A 315 5.02 7.39 -35.36
N TRP A 316 4.73 7.05 -34.10
CA TRP A 316 3.43 7.31 -33.46
C TRP A 316 3.06 8.80 -33.51
N LEU A 317 4.02 9.70 -33.27
CA LEU A 317 3.76 11.14 -33.21
C LEU A 317 3.44 11.73 -34.59
N ALA A 318 4.13 11.28 -35.63
CA ALA A 318 3.86 11.65 -37.01
C ALA A 318 2.46 11.20 -37.44
N GLY A 319 2.06 9.98 -37.05
CA GLY A 319 0.71 9.45 -37.27
C GLY A 319 -0.35 10.17 -36.46
N LEU A 320 -0.01 10.60 -35.24
CA LEU A 320 -0.91 11.29 -34.33
C LEU A 320 -1.23 12.71 -34.81
N LEU A 321 -0.20 13.48 -35.17
CA LEU A 321 -0.30 14.88 -35.58
C LEU A 321 -0.54 15.07 -37.08
N SER A 322 -0.56 13.99 -37.87
CA SER A 322 -0.59 14.04 -39.34
C SER A 322 0.55 14.88 -39.95
N LYS A 323 1.70 14.93 -39.28
CA LYS A 323 2.91 15.65 -39.71
C LYS A 323 3.99 14.64 -40.14
N PRO A 324 4.44 14.61 -41.41
CA PRO A 324 5.34 13.58 -41.93
C PRO A 324 6.65 13.38 -41.15
N GLY A 325 7.13 14.41 -40.44
CA GLY A 325 8.34 14.36 -39.59
C GLY A 325 8.09 14.37 -38.08
N GLY A 326 6.84 14.35 -37.62
CA GLY A 326 6.49 14.58 -36.22
C GLY A 326 6.77 16.03 -35.79
N HIS A 327 7.21 16.21 -34.54
CA HIS A 327 7.57 17.51 -33.97
C HIS A 327 9.03 17.46 -33.45
N PRO A 328 9.89 18.44 -33.79
CA PRO A 328 11.34 18.37 -33.51
C PRO A 328 11.69 18.33 -32.02
N GLY A 329 10.82 18.85 -31.14
CA GLY A 329 11.00 18.74 -29.69
C GLY A 329 10.98 17.30 -29.16
N PHE A 330 10.24 16.40 -29.83
CA PHE A 330 10.08 15.00 -29.43
C PHE A 330 11.15 14.12 -30.08
N ALA A 331 12.40 14.28 -29.64
CA ALA A 331 13.54 13.52 -30.14
C ALA A 331 13.90 12.32 -29.23
N SER A 332 14.78 11.44 -29.74
CA SER A 332 15.43 10.36 -28.97
C SER A 332 14.42 9.43 -28.25
N HIS A 333 14.33 9.51 -26.93
CA HIS A 333 13.54 8.62 -26.07
C HIS A 333 12.03 8.67 -26.36
N TRP A 334 11.49 9.80 -26.82
CA TRP A 334 10.09 9.92 -27.21
C TRP A 334 9.70 9.01 -28.39
N LEU A 335 10.64 8.75 -29.31
CA LEU A 335 10.39 7.86 -30.46
C LEU A 335 10.28 6.39 -30.04
N GLY A 336 10.75 6.04 -28.83
CA GLY A 336 10.59 4.72 -28.25
C GLY A 336 9.22 4.49 -27.61
N MET A 337 8.34 5.50 -27.54
CA MET A 337 6.97 5.32 -27.06
C MET A 337 6.12 4.57 -28.08
N PRO A 338 5.18 3.72 -27.64
CA PRO A 338 4.41 2.88 -28.56
C PRO A 338 3.38 3.73 -29.32
N ALA A 339 3.09 3.33 -30.54
CA ALA A 339 1.84 3.73 -31.18
C ALA A 339 0.65 3.09 -30.45
N LEU A 340 -0.53 3.70 -30.49
CA LEU A 340 -1.70 3.25 -29.74
C LEU A 340 -2.11 1.82 -30.11
N HIS A 341 -1.97 1.44 -31.39
CA HIS A 341 -2.27 0.09 -31.88
C HIS A 341 -1.26 -0.99 -31.47
N GLU A 342 -0.07 -0.59 -31.00
CA GLU A 342 0.95 -1.50 -30.47
C GLU A 342 0.70 -1.84 -29.00
N THR A 343 -0.21 -1.11 -28.35
CA THR A 343 -0.63 -1.37 -26.96
C THR A 343 -1.67 -2.51 -26.89
N PRO A 344 -1.95 -3.06 -25.69
CA PRO A 344 -3.01 -4.05 -25.51
C PRO A 344 -4.45 -3.57 -25.81
N LEU A 345 -4.65 -2.28 -26.10
CA LEU A 345 -5.96 -1.64 -26.23
C LEU A 345 -6.96 -2.38 -27.13
N LEU A 346 -6.53 -2.83 -28.31
CA LEU A 346 -7.42 -3.47 -29.29
C LEU A 346 -8.11 -4.74 -28.77
N LYS A 347 -7.53 -5.37 -27.75
CA LYS A 347 -8.02 -6.62 -27.14
C LYS A 347 -8.55 -6.41 -25.72
N THR A 348 -8.68 -5.16 -25.29
CA THR A 348 -9.03 -4.79 -23.92
C THR A 348 -10.50 -4.39 -23.81
N GLU A 349 -11.12 -4.69 -22.67
CA GLU A 349 -12.49 -4.27 -22.32
C GLU A 349 -12.52 -3.63 -20.92
N VAL A 350 -13.69 -3.13 -20.51
CA VAL A 350 -13.94 -2.64 -19.14
C VAL A 350 -14.89 -3.62 -18.46
N ASP A 351 -14.51 -4.09 -17.28
CA ASP A 351 -15.36 -4.90 -16.42
C ASP A 351 -16.39 -3.98 -15.74
N LEU A 352 -17.66 -4.19 -16.07
CA LEU A 352 -18.78 -3.41 -15.51
C LEU A 352 -19.33 -4.00 -14.21
N ALA A 353 -18.97 -5.25 -13.87
CA ALA A 353 -19.56 -6.00 -12.77
C ALA A 353 -18.70 -5.98 -11.50
N THR A 354 -17.39 -5.76 -11.62
CA THR A 354 -16.50 -5.67 -10.45
C THR A 354 -16.51 -4.28 -9.84
N HIS A 355 -17.04 -4.19 -8.62
CA HIS A 355 -17.25 -2.92 -7.92
C HIS A 355 -16.12 -2.56 -6.95
N THR A 356 -15.44 -3.57 -6.40
CA THR A 356 -14.37 -3.41 -5.42
C THR A 356 -13.08 -3.95 -5.99
N VAL A 357 -12.04 -3.11 -6.04
CA VAL A 357 -10.76 -3.45 -6.67
C VAL A 357 -9.63 -2.98 -5.76
N ASP A 358 -8.73 -3.90 -5.42
CA ASP A 358 -7.48 -3.55 -4.73
C ASP A 358 -6.69 -2.50 -5.56
N ASP A 359 -6.08 -1.53 -4.88
CA ASP A 359 -5.28 -0.45 -5.48
C ASP A 359 -6.05 0.53 -6.38
N SER A 360 -7.36 0.71 -6.17
CA SER A 360 -8.25 1.63 -6.91
C SER A 360 -8.55 1.22 -8.36
N PHE A 361 -7.63 0.55 -9.06
CA PHE A 361 -7.88 -0.04 -10.38
C PHE A 361 -6.87 -1.15 -10.69
N ARG A 362 -7.23 -2.04 -11.61
CA ARG A 362 -6.37 -3.13 -12.05
C ARG A 362 -6.66 -3.55 -13.48
N TYR A 363 -5.61 -3.90 -14.23
CA TYR A 363 -5.75 -4.61 -15.51
C TYR A 363 -5.59 -6.12 -15.29
N VAL A 364 -6.64 -6.89 -15.53
CA VAL A 364 -6.61 -8.35 -15.38
C VAL A 364 -6.11 -8.97 -16.67
N HIS A 365 -4.81 -9.24 -16.76
CA HIS A 365 -4.15 -9.71 -17.99
C HIS A 365 -4.77 -10.97 -18.61
N THR A 366 -5.26 -11.91 -17.80
CA THR A 366 -5.86 -13.16 -18.26
C THR A 366 -7.19 -12.93 -18.98
N LEU A 367 -7.97 -11.96 -18.50
CA LEU A 367 -9.27 -11.60 -19.05
C LEU A 367 -9.21 -10.42 -20.02
N ARG A 368 -8.09 -9.67 -20.00
CA ARG A 368 -7.88 -8.42 -20.73
C ARG A 368 -8.93 -7.36 -20.42
N VAL A 369 -9.30 -7.24 -19.15
CA VAL A 369 -10.29 -6.26 -18.70
C VAL A 369 -9.68 -5.28 -17.71
N TRP A 370 -10.16 -4.05 -17.77
CA TRP A 370 -9.96 -3.04 -16.73
C TRP A 370 -11.02 -3.18 -15.65
N GLN A 371 -10.59 -3.31 -14.41
CA GLN A 371 -11.43 -3.23 -13.21
C GLN A 371 -11.11 -1.91 -12.51
N ILE A 372 -12.13 -1.16 -12.12
CA ILE A 372 -11.97 0.13 -11.43
C ILE A 372 -12.87 0.11 -10.19
N ASP A 373 -12.34 0.57 -9.07
CA ASP A 373 -12.99 0.58 -7.77
C ASP A 373 -14.04 1.70 -7.64
N ASP A 374 -15.20 1.38 -7.03
CA ASP A 374 -16.28 2.35 -6.81
C ASP A 374 -15.83 3.50 -5.90
N HIS A 375 -15.02 3.26 -4.85
CA HIS A 375 -14.58 4.33 -3.95
C HIS A 375 -13.64 5.30 -4.62
N TRP A 376 -12.78 4.82 -5.51
CA TRP A 376 -11.96 5.71 -6.33
C TRP A 376 -12.79 6.52 -7.32
N LEU A 377 -13.77 5.91 -8.00
CA LEU A 377 -14.69 6.64 -8.89
C LEU A 377 -15.50 7.70 -8.15
N ALA A 378 -15.96 7.41 -6.94
CA ALA A 378 -16.65 8.39 -6.10
C ALA A 378 -15.75 9.59 -5.74
N ARG A 379 -14.47 9.35 -5.42
CA ARG A 379 -13.48 10.41 -5.17
C ARG A 379 -13.19 11.22 -6.43
N LEU A 380 -13.05 10.54 -7.57
CA LEU A 380 -12.89 11.20 -8.87
C LEU A 380 -14.08 12.12 -9.17
N ALA A 381 -15.31 11.69 -8.86
CA ALA A 381 -16.50 12.50 -9.08
C ALA A 381 -16.62 13.71 -8.15
N LYS A 382 -16.08 13.64 -6.93
CA LYS A 382 -15.97 14.80 -6.04
C LYS A 382 -15.00 15.84 -6.60
N ARG A 383 -13.88 15.38 -7.16
CA ARG A 383 -12.84 16.23 -7.78
C ARG A 383 -13.28 16.81 -9.12
N HIS A 384 -14.02 16.02 -9.90
CA HIS A 384 -14.60 16.39 -11.19
C HIS A 384 -16.13 16.21 -11.18
N PRO A 385 -16.89 17.22 -10.70
CA PRO A 385 -18.35 17.15 -10.70
C PRO A 385 -18.95 17.11 -12.11
N ASP A 386 -18.22 17.62 -13.10
CA ASP A 386 -18.61 17.59 -14.51
C ASP A 386 -18.31 16.24 -15.18
N GLU A 387 -19.28 15.73 -15.94
CA GLU A 387 -19.20 14.43 -16.61
C GLU A 387 -18.15 14.41 -17.72
N VAL A 388 -17.98 15.51 -18.47
CA VAL A 388 -17.03 15.58 -19.58
C VAL A 388 -15.60 15.48 -19.03
N ARG A 389 -15.31 16.20 -17.95
CA ARG A 389 -14.04 16.11 -17.21
C ARG A 389 -13.77 14.71 -16.66
N ARG A 390 -14.76 14.05 -16.04
CA ARG A 390 -14.60 12.66 -15.58
C ARG A 390 -14.30 11.70 -16.72
N ALA A 391 -15.05 11.80 -17.82
CA ALA A 391 -14.84 10.94 -18.97
C ALA A 391 -13.44 11.13 -19.59
N ARG A 392 -12.93 12.37 -19.59
CA ARG A 392 -11.57 12.73 -20.03
C ARG A 392 -10.50 12.19 -19.06
N ALA A 393 -10.70 12.36 -17.76
CA ALA A 393 -9.85 11.79 -16.72
C ALA A 393 -9.67 10.28 -16.87
N LEU A 394 -10.78 9.54 -17.05
CA LEU A 394 -10.74 8.09 -17.21
C LEU A 394 -10.03 7.64 -18.49
N ARG A 395 -10.22 8.36 -19.61
CA ARG A 395 -9.46 8.11 -20.85
C ARG A 395 -7.97 8.33 -20.64
N MET A 396 -7.60 9.47 -20.04
CA MET A 396 -6.20 9.79 -19.76
C MET A 396 -5.55 8.77 -18.84
N LEU A 397 -6.26 8.29 -17.80
CA LEU A 397 -5.79 7.21 -16.94
C LEU A 397 -5.50 5.94 -17.74
N VAL A 398 -6.44 5.47 -18.56
CA VAL A 398 -6.24 4.26 -19.38
C VAL A 398 -5.11 4.44 -20.39
N LEU A 399 -5.02 5.59 -21.04
CA LEU A 399 -3.94 5.90 -21.99
C LEU A 399 -2.57 5.91 -21.29
N HIS A 400 -2.44 6.60 -20.16
CA HIS A 400 -1.23 6.60 -19.34
C HIS A 400 -0.78 5.17 -19.00
N GLU A 401 -1.73 4.36 -18.54
CA GLU A 401 -1.47 2.98 -18.18
C GLU A 401 -1.12 2.06 -19.37
N LEU A 402 -1.67 2.34 -20.56
CA LEU A 402 -1.31 1.62 -21.78
C LEU A 402 0.13 1.93 -22.21
N ALA A 403 0.60 3.17 -22.03
CA ALA A 403 1.98 3.54 -22.31
C ALA A 403 2.97 2.73 -21.45
N HIS A 404 2.67 2.56 -20.15
CA HIS A 404 3.47 1.73 -19.25
C HIS A 404 3.52 0.24 -19.63
N ARG A 405 2.44 -0.29 -20.22
CA ARG A 405 2.33 -1.69 -20.64
C ARG A 405 3.06 -2.01 -21.95
N GLY A 406 3.50 -0.99 -22.69
CA GLY A 406 4.31 -1.14 -23.88
C GLY A 406 5.82 -1.20 -23.55
N PRO A 407 6.67 -0.43 -24.26
CA PRO A 407 8.14 -0.52 -24.17
C PRO A 407 8.72 -0.10 -22.82
N GLN A 408 7.96 0.64 -22.01
CA GLN A 408 8.38 1.02 -20.66
C GLN A 408 8.37 -0.16 -19.68
N MET A 409 7.64 -1.25 -20.01
CA MET A 409 7.54 -2.49 -19.23
C MET A 409 7.27 -2.27 -17.73
N LEU A 410 6.56 -1.20 -17.36
CA LEU A 410 6.29 -0.83 -15.98
C LEU A 410 4.94 -1.42 -15.57
N THR A 411 4.98 -2.50 -14.80
CA THR A 411 3.81 -3.22 -14.31
C THR A 411 3.90 -3.36 -12.79
N SER A 412 2.82 -3.78 -12.13
CA SER A 412 2.86 -4.10 -10.69
C SER A 412 3.90 -5.16 -10.33
N LYS A 413 4.35 -5.97 -11.30
CA LYS A 413 5.39 -6.99 -11.12
C LYS A 413 6.82 -6.45 -11.27
N SER A 414 7.05 -5.53 -12.21
CA SER A 414 8.39 -4.94 -12.46
C SER A 414 8.66 -3.70 -11.60
N SER A 415 7.64 -3.12 -10.97
CA SER A 415 7.76 -1.89 -10.17
C SER A 415 8.20 -2.10 -8.71
N LYS A 416 8.35 -3.36 -8.25
CA LYS A 416 8.60 -3.65 -6.84
C LYS A 416 9.92 -3.07 -6.32
N GLU A 417 11.01 -3.18 -7.07
CA GLU A 417 12.33 -2.70 -6.63
C GLU A 417 12.67 -1.28 -7.12
N ILE A 418 11.96 -0.80 -8.17
CA ILE A 418 12.26 0.51 -8.76
C ILE A 418 11.72 1.68 -7.92
N GLY A 419 10.86 1.42 -6.91
CA GLY A 419 10.25 2.43 -6.05
C GLY A 419 11.24 3.36 -5.34
N ARG A 420 12.50 2.91 -5.19
CA ARG A 420 13.62 3.66 -4.61
C ARG A 420 14.28 4.66 -5.58
N PHE A 421 13.89 4.64 -6.85
CA PHE A 421 14.41 5.54 -7.90
C PHE A 421 13.34 6.56 -8.31
N PRO A 422 12.95 7.50 -7.43
CA PRO A 422 11.86 8.43 -7.71
C PRO A 422 12.10 9.24 -8.99
N LYS A 423 13.35 9.63 -9.27
CA LYS A 423 13.71 10.42 -10.46
C LYS A 423 13.51 9.68 -11.79
N VAL A 424 13.82 8.39 -11.84
CA VAL A 424 13.59 7.57 -13.04
C VAL A 424 12.09 7.38 -13.26
N LEU A 425 11.35 7.15 -12.17
CA LEU A 425 9.92 6.96 -12.24
C LEU A 425 9.16 8.25 -12.58
N GLU A 426 9.64 9.41 -12.12
CA GLU A 426 9.14 10.73 -12.53
C GLU A 426 9.27 10.92 -14.04
N GLU A 427 10.40 10.54 -14.63
CA GLU A 427 10.62 10.64 -16.09
C GLU A 427 9.66 9.73 -16.85
N ILE A 428 9.51 8.48 -16.40
CA ILE A 428 8.62 7.50 -17.03
C ILE A 428 7.15 7.94 -16.95
N ASP A 429 6.72 8.46 -15.80
CA ASP A 429 5.38 9.01 -15.61
C ASP A 429 5.12 10.22 -16.50
N TYR A 430 6.09 11.12 -16.61
CA TYR A 430 5.98 12.32 -17.45
C TYR A 430 5.80 11.95 -18.93
N HIS A 431 6.57 10.98 -19.43
CA HIS A 431 6.39 10.48 -20.80
C HIS A 431 5.02 9.87 -21.02
N ALA A 432 4.53 9.06 -20.08
CA ALA A 432 3.20 8.43 -20.17
C ALA A 432 2.07 9.47 -20.11
N ASP A 433 2.20 10.49 -19.27
CA ASP A 433 1.26 11.60 -19.16
C ASP A 433 1.19 12.44 -20.45
N VAL A 434 2.33 12.88 -20.98
CA VAL A 434 2.37 13.64 -22.24
C VAL A 434 1.81 12.80 -23.38
N TRP A 435 2.20 11.52 -23.48
CA TRP A 435 1.66 10.60 -24.48
C TRP A 435 0.13 10.50 -24.38
N ALA A 436 -0.41 10.35 -23.16
CA ALA A 436 -1.85 10.30 -22.94
C ALA A 436 -2.55 11.62 -23.32
N MET A 437 -1.96 12.77 -22.97
CA MET A 437 -2.49 14.09 -23.33
C MET A 437 -2.55 14.29 -24.84
N LEU A 438 -1.53 13.86 -25.58
CA LEU A 438 -1.51 13.99 -27.05
C LEU A 438 -2.54 13.08 -27.73
N TYR A 439 -2.76 11.86 -27.22
CA TYR A 439 -3.85 11.03 -27.73
C TYR A 439 -5.23 11.58 -27.36
N GLU A 440 -5.40 12.15 -26.18
CA GLU A 440 -6.63 12.85 -25.80
C GLU A 440 -6.90 14.06 -26.71
N TYR A 441 -5.87 14.86 -27.03
CA TYR A 441 -5.95 15.93 -28.02
C TYR A 441 -6.46 15.40 -29.36
N ALA A 442 -5.81 14.35 -29.89
CA ALA A 442 -6.16 13.84 -31.22
C ALA A 442 -7.54 13.15 -31.28
N LEU A 443 -7.97 12.54 -30.18
CA LEU A 443 -9.33 12.00 -30.04
C LEU A 443 -10.37 13.12 -29.97
N THR A 444 -10.05 14.22 -29.27
CA THR A 444 -10.94 15.39 -29.15
C THR A 444 -11.00 16.15 -30.47
N GLU A 445 -9.88 16.36 -31.15
CA GLU A 445 -9.82 17.00 -32.47
C GLU A 445 -10.74 16.30 -33.49
N GLN A 446 -10.78 14.97 -33.47
CA GLN A 446 -11.64 14.18 -34.35
C GLN A 446 -13.13 14.32 -34.03
N GLN A 447 -13.50 14.52 -32.75
CA GLN A 447 -14.89 14.52 -32.30
C GLN A 447 -15.47 15.93 -32.20
N SER A 448 -14.66 16.88 -31.76
CA SER A 448 -15.04 18.25 -31.44
C SER A 448 -13.87 19.19 -31.75
N PRO A 449 -13.56 19.43 -33.04
CA PRO A 449 -12.43 20.28 -33.45
C PRO A 449 -12.41 21.68 -32.83
N ARG A 450 -13.58 22.20 -32.45
CA ARG A 450 -13.70 23.51 -31.79
C ARG A 450 -13.10 23.53 -30.38
N GLU A 451 -13.09 22.41 -29.66
CA GLU A 451 -12.51 22.34 -28.31
C GLU A 451 -10.99 22.41 -28.32
N VAL A 452 -10.35 22.02 -29.43
CA VAL A 452 -8.89 22.05 -29.60
C VAL A 452 -8.41 23.26 -30.40
N ALA A 453 -9.33 24.17 -30.77
CA ALA A 453 -9.01 25.33 -31.58
C ALA A 453 -8.03 26.28 -30.87
N ASP A 454 -8.15 26.40 -29.54
CA ASP A 454 -7.14 27.02 -28.69
C ASP A 454 -6.33 25.91 -27.99
N PRO A 455 -5.13 25.56 -28.51
CA PRO A 455 -4.33 24.51 -27.92
C PRO A 455 -3.81 24.91 -26.52
N GLN A 456 -3.62 26.20 -26.22
CA GLN A 456 -3.17 26.62 -24.90
C GLN A 456 -4.24 26.33 -23.85
N GLU A 457 -5.46 26.79 -24.09
CA GLU A 457 -6.60 26.55 -23.20
C GLU A 457 -6.87 25.05 -23.04
N PHE A 458 -6.82 24.30 -24.14
CA PHE A 458 -7.05 22.86 -24.12
C PHE A 458 -6.03 22.10 -23.24
N PHE A 459 -4.74 22.36 -23.40
CA PHE A 459 -3.71 21.66 -22.61
C PHE A 459 -3.64 22.15 -21.16
N LEU A 460 -3.95 23.42 -20.87
CA LEU A 460 -4.13 23.89 -19.49
C LEU A 460 -5.24 23.10 -18.79
N GLU A 461 -6.36 22.87 -19.49
CA GLU A 461 -7.46 22.06 -18.97
C GLU A 461 -7.07 20.58 -18.82
N LEU A 462 -6.28 20.01 -19.75
CA LEU A 462 -5.77 18.64 -19.60
C LEU A 462 -4.88 18.48 -18.35
N ILE A 463 -3.99 19.44 -18.07
CA ILE A 463 -3.14 19.40 -16.87
C ILE A 463 -4.00 19.48 -15.61
N ARG A 464 -5.04 20.33 -15.61
CA ARG A 464 -5.99 20.41 -14.50
C ARG A 464 -6.73 19.09 -14.29
N VAL A 465 -7.23 18.48 -15.37
CA VAL A 465 -7.90 17.18 -15.31
C VAL A 465 -6.96 16.11 -14.78
N ALA A 466 -5.72 16.04 -15.28
CA ALA A 466 -4.72 15.08 -14.83
C ALA A 466 -4.37 15.24 -13.34
N THR A 467 -4.08 16.47 -12.90
CA THR A 467 -3.69 16.75 -11.50
C THR A 467 -4.81 16.46 -10.51
N GLU A 468 -6.05 16.83 -10.80
CA GLU A 468 -7.20 16.47 -9.95
C GLU A 468 -7.51 14.97 -9.97
N THR A 469 -7.23 14.29 -11.09
CA THR A 469 -7.33 12.81 -11.16
C THR A 469 -6.27 12.14 -10.28
N MET A 470 -5.04 12.67 -10.28
CA MET A 470 -3.98 12.21 -9.36
C MET A 470 -4.39 12.44 -7.91
N TRP A 471 -4.99 13.59 -7.58
CA TRP A 471 -5.49 13.85 -6.23
C TRP A 471 -6.55 12.85 -5.80
N ALA A 472 -7.41 12.36 -6.70
CA ALA A 472 -8.39 11.32 -6.36
C ALA A 472 -7.74 10.01 -5.86
N PHE A 473 -6.48 9.71 -6.23
CA PHE A 473 -5.72 8.59 -5.67
C PHE A 473 -5.14 8.88 -4.28
N ASP A 474 -4.82 10.13 -4.01
CA ASP A 474 -4.20 10.58 -2.76
C ASP A 474 -5.24 11.08 -1.73
N ASP A 475 -6.51 11.16 -2.10
CA ASP A 475 -7.61 11.62 -1.25
C ASP A 475 -8.21 10.44 -0.47
N ASP A 476 -7.69 10.18 0.73
CA ASP A 476 -8.23 9.19 1.66
C ASP A 476 -9.12 9.82 2.75
N GLY A 477 -9.48 11.10 2.58
CA GLY A 477 -10.25 11.87 3.55
C GLY A 477 -9.47 12.33 4.78
N GLN A 478 -8.17 12.03 4.89
CA GLN A 478 -7.32 12.47 6.01
C GLN A 478 -6.20 13.38 5.51
N SER A 479 -5.75 14.35 6.32
CA SER A 479 -4.54 15.11 5.96
C SER A 479 -3.31 14.19 6.06
N PRO A 480 -2.54 14.02 4.96
CA PRO A 480 -1.39 13.13 4.97
C PRO A 480 -0.30 13.69 5.90
N ARG A 481 0.34 12.81 6.66
CA ARG A 481 1.52 13.16 7.48
C ARG A 481 2.83 12.97 6.73
N GLU A 482 2.78 12.23 5.63
CA GLU A 482 3.90 11.94 4.76
C GLU A 482 3.41 11.85 3.31
N PHE A 483 4.31 12.09 2.35
CA PHE A 483 3.96 12.04 0.94
C PHE A 483 5.09 11.42 0.12
N GLN A 484 4.76 10.56 -0.83
CA GLN A 484 5.77 9.92 -1.67
C GLN A 484 6.47 10.98 -2.53
N ILE A 485 7.81 11.02 -2.51
CA ILE A 485 8.60 12.01 -3.24
C ILE A 485 8.27 12.01 -4.74
N ARG A 486 8.20 10.83 -5.36
CA ARG A 486 7.80 10.67 -6.78
C ARG A 486 6.47 11.37 -7.08
N ARG A 487 5.46 11.19 -6.22
CA ARG A 487 4.12 11.78 -6.42
C ARG A 487 4.18 13.30 -6.25
N LEU A 488 4.81 13.79 -5.18
CA LEU A 488 4.95 15.23 -4.96
C LEU A 488 5.66 15.90 -6.14
N ASN A 489 6.79 15.35 -6.59
CA ASN A 489 7.52 15.91 -7.71
C ASN A 489 6.69 15.90 -9.00
N ARG A 490 5.90 14.85 -9.26
CA ARG A 490 4.96 14.82 -10.39
C ARG A 490 3.94 15.97 -10.33
N TYR A 491 3.39 16.30 -9.16
CA TYR A 491 2.53 17.49 -9.00
C TYR A 491 3.28 18.79 -9.30
N LEU A 492 4.47 18.98 -8.71
CA LEU A 492 5.28 20.18 -8.91
C LEU A 492 5.66 20.38 -10.39
N ILE A 493 6.03 19.29 -11.08
CA ILE A 493 6.32 19.27 -12.51
C ILE A 493 5.11 19.76 -13.31
N TRP A 494 3.92 19.21 -13.04
CA TRP A 494 2.72 19.56 -13.80
C TRP A 494 2.19 20.97 -13.48
N TYR A 495 2.27 21.43 -12.24
CA TYR A 495 1.94 22.82 -11.91
C TYR A 495 2.94 23.81 -12.51
N TRP A 496 4.23 23.46 -12.56
CA TRP A 496 5.22 24.27 -13.28
C TRP A 496 4.93 24.32 -14.78
N GLN A 497 4.58 23.18 -15.38
CA GLN A 497 4.21 23.10 -16.79
C GLN A 497 2.94 23.90 -17.10
N TYR A 498 1.97 23.92 -16.17
CA TYR A 498 0.80 24.78 -16.25
C TYR A 498 1.21 26.25 -16.32
N LEU A 499 2.11 26.70 -15.44
CA LEU A 499 2.58 28.10 -15.42
C LEU A 499 3.35 28.46 -16.71
N LEU A 500 4.17 27.55 -17.25
CA LEU A 500 4.83 27.74 -18.55
C LEU A 500 3.81 27.91 -19.68
N LEU A 501 2.76 27.07 -19.70
CA LEU A 501 1.69 27.17 -20.70
C LEU A 501 0.86 28.43 -20.52
N GLU A 502 0.53 28.81 -19.29
CA GLU A 502 -0.23 30.02 -18.97
C GLU A 502 0.53 31.29 -19.38
N HIS A 503 1.85 31.31 -19.18
CA HIS A 503 2.71 32.38 -19.66
C HIS A 503 2.70 32.50 -21.20
N GLY A 504 2.53 31.36 -21.90
CA GLY A 504 2.41 31.29 -23.34
C GLY A 504 3.68 31.73 -24.07
N ALA A 505 3.54 32.11 -25.34
CA ALA A 505 4.67 32.56 -26.18
C ALA A 505 5.19 33.97 -25.82
N GLY A 506 4.62 34.62 -24.80
CA GLY A 506 4.93 36.00 -24.39
C GLY A 506 4.44 37.07 -25.37
N GLN A 507 4.45 38.35 -24.91
CA GLN A 507 4.22 39.55 -25.74
C GLN A 507 2.92 39.56 -26.58
N GLY A 508 1.85 38.92 -26.11
CA GLY A 508 0.56 38.88 -26.81
C GLY A 508 0.55 38.06 -28.10
N ARG A 509 1.57 37.20 -28.31
CA ARG A 509 1.58 36.24 -29.41
C ARG A 509 0.63 35.10 -29.12
N GLU A 510 -0.09 34.66 -30.16
CA GLU A 510 -0.93 33.47 -30.09
C GLU A 510 -0.08 32.23 -29.81
N THR A 511 -0.49 31.45 -28.81
CA THR A 511 0.18 30.22 -28.44
C THR A 511 -0.23 29.11 -29.42
N THR A 512 0.67 28.74 -30.32
CA THR A 512 0.41 27.70 -31.33
C THR A 512 0.58 26.30 -30.76
N LEU A 513 0.00 25.30 -31.43
CA LEU A 513 0.21 23.89 -31.08
C LEU A 513 1.70 23.53 -31.08
N ASP A 514 2.50 24.04 -32.02
CA ASP A 514 3.94 23.76 -32.08
C ASP A 514 4.68 24.34 -30.86
N PHE A 515 4.25 25.47 -30.33
CA PHE A 515 4.79 26.00 -29.08
C PHE A 515 4.44 25.08 -27.90
N VAL A 516 3.18 24.67 -27.77
CA VAL A 516 2.72 23.75 -26.72
C VAL A 516 3.48 22.42 -26.78
N LEU A 517 3.66 21.85 -27.97
CA LEU A 517 4.42 20.63 -28.19
C LEU A 517 5.90 20.81 -27.81
N SER A 518 6.50 21.96 -28.12
CA SER A 518 7.88 22.28 -27.72
C SER A 518 8.03 22.31 -26.19
N LEU A 519 7.06 22.89 -25.49
CA LEU A 519 7.04 22.92 -24.03
C LEU A 519 6.86 21.51 -23.44
N LEU A 520 5.87 20.73 -23.90
CA LEU A 520 5.57 19.41 -23.35
C LEU A 520 6.70 18.39 -23.59
N ALA A 521 7.48 18.56 -24.66
CA ALA A 521 8.62 17.69 -24.94
C ALA A 521 9.75 17.80 -23.90
N GLN A 522 9.74 18.84 -23.06
CA GLN A 522 10.76 19.08 -22.03
C GLN A 522 10.12 18.99 -20.65
N ARG A 523 10.58 18.04 -19.83
CA ARG A 523 10.17 17.95 -18.43
C ARG A 523 10.84 19.05 -17.60
N PRO A 524 10.09 19.84 -16.81
CA PRO A 524 10.67 20.69 -15.78
C PRO A 524 11.54 19.91 -14.80
N ILE A 525 12.75 20.40 -14.51
CA ILE A 525 13.63 19.86 -13.48
C ILE A 525 13.43 20.69 -12.22
N ILE A 526 12.66 20.14 -11.28
CA ILE A 526 12.25 20.78 -10.03
C ILE A 526 12.45 19.82 -8.85
N GLU A 527 13.04 20.31 -7.77
CA GLU A 527 13.28 19.55 -6.54
C GLU A 527 13.02 20.40 -5.30
N MET A 528 12.47 19.76 -4.28
CA MET A 528 12.29 20.36 -2.96
C MET A 528 13.30 19.78 -1.98
N ALA A 529 13.89 20.67 -1.18
CA ALA A 529 14.72 20.35 -0.02
C ALA A 529 14.08 20.94 1.25
N GLY A 530 14.40 20.35 2.41
CA GLY A 530 13.90 20.81 3.71
C GLY A 530 13.14 19.73 4.48
N PRO A 531 12.07 19.14 3.93
CA PRO A 531 11.33 18.09 4.62
C PRO A 531 12.20 16.86 4.90
N THR A 532 11.97 16.20 6.03
CA THR A 532 12.71 14.98 6.39
C THR A 532 12.41 13.87 5.40
N VAL A 533 13.45 13.28 4.80
CA VAL A 533 13.34 12.17 3.85
C VAL A 533 13.51 10.85 4.56
N PHE A 534 12.61 9.90 4.32
CA PHE A 534 12.73 8.52 4.83
C PHE A 534 12.20 7.52 3.81
N ALA A 535 12.60 6.25 3.98
CA ALA A 535 12.16 5.16 3.11
C ALA A 535 11.21 4.22 3.86
N ARG A 536 10.14 3.79 3.19
CA ARG A 536 9.18 2.81 3.71
C ARG A 536 8.62 2.00 2.54
N HIS A 537 8.47 0.68 2.69
CA HIS A 537 7.96 -0.20 1.62
C HIS A 537 8.64 0.04 0.26
N GLU A 538 9.98 0.17 0.27
CA GLU A 538 10.81 0.41 -0.93
C GLU A 538 10.49 1.70 -1.69
N ARG A 539 9.80 2.65 -1.06
CA ARG A 539 9.49 3.98 -1.59
C ARG A 539 10.09 5.04 -0.69
N VAL A 540 10.34 6.21 -1.28
CA VAL A 540 10.91 7.37 -0.57
C VAL A 540 9.81 8.39 -0.32
N PHE A 541 9.76 8.93 0.90
CA PHE A 541 8.74 9.85 1.38
C PHE A 541 9.36 11.11 1.96
N PHE A 542 8.63 12.22 1.84
CA PHE A 542 8.79 13.40 2.69
C PHE A 542 7.87 13.29 3.90
N ALA A 543 8.39 13.62 5.09
CA ALA A 543 7.54 13.97 6.22
C ALA A 543 6.92 15.34 5.93
N LEU A 544 5.59 15.43 6.00
CA LEU A 544 4.88 16.70 5.75
C LEU A 544 4.81 17.59 7.00
N ASP A 545 5.35 17.18 8.14
CA ASP A 545 5.39 17.99 9.38
C ASP A 545 6.27 19.24 9.22
N THR A 546 5.65 20.42 9.17
CA THR A 546 6.31 21.72 9.04
C THR A 546 7.26 22.01 10.19
N ALA A 547 6.99 21.49 11.40
CA ALA A 547 7.85 21.71 12.56
C ALA A 547 9.23 21.02 12.43
N ARG A 548 9.42 20.17 11.42
CA ARG A 548 10.64 19.39 11.16
C ARG A 548 11.27 19.68 9.80
N VAL A 549 10.88 20.77 9.16
CA VAL A 549 11.48 21.21 7.90
C VAL A 549 12.79 21.93 8.23
N GLY A 550 13.89 21.45 7.66
CA GLY A 550 15.24 22.00 7.90
C GLY A 550 15.42 23.39 7.27
N ILE A 551 16.26 23.48 6.23
CA ILE A 551 16.36 24.70 5.40
C ILE A 551 15.46 24.45 4.17
N PRO A 552 14.20 24.94 4.17
CA PRO A 552 13.30 24.74 3.05
C PRO A 552 13.76 25.48 1.81
N GLU A 553 13.93 24.75 0.71
CA GLU A 553 14.28 25.34 -0.59
C GLU A 553 13.59 24.61 -1.74
N LEU A 554 13.28 25.35 -2.80
CA LEU A 554 12.92 24.81 -4.11
C LEU A 554 14.06 25.11 -5.08
N ALA A 555 14.61 24.07 -5.69
CA ALA A 555 15.63 24.16 -6.71
C ALA A 555 15.04 23.87 -8.08
N LEU A 556 15.41 24.67 -9.08
CA LEU A 556 14.99 24.49 -10.47
C LEU A 556 16.19 24.59 -11.40
N TYR A 557 16.17 23.77 -12.46
CA TYR A 557 17.07 23.94 -13.59
C TYR A 557 16.28 24.34 -14.82
N HIS A 558 16.46 25.58 -15.27
CA HIS A 558 15.71 26.18 -16.36
C HIS A 558 16.67 26.89 -17.33
N GLU A 559 16.54 26.60 -18.63
CA GLU A 559 17.38 27.17 -19.70
C GLU A 559 18.90 27.16 -19.40
N GLY A 560 19.39 26.05 -18.84
CA GLY A 560 20.82 25.88 -18.55
C GLY A 560 21.30 26.56 -17.26
N LYS A 561 20.40 27.10 -16.43
CA LYS A 561 20.72 27.81 -15.19
C LYS A 561 20.05 27.16 -13.98
N LEU A 562 20.77 27.13 -12.87
CA LEU A 562 20.25 26.71 -11.57
C LEU A 562 19.63 27.92 -10.85
N TYR A 563 18.39 27.76 -10.42
CA TYR A 563 17.66 28.71 -9.57
C TYR A 563 17.36 28.05 -8.22
N ARG A 564 17.51 28.80 -7.13
CA ARG A 564 17.21 28.35 -5.77
C ARG A 564 16.30 29.37 -5.11
N HIS A 565 15.16 28.90 -4.62
CA HIS A 565 14.16 29.70 -3.94
C HIS A 565 14.07 29.22 -2.49
N GLY A 566 14.67 29.97 -1.58
CA GLY A 566 14.43 29.83 -0.14
C GLY A 566 13.20 30.62 0.32
N ALA A 567 12.88 30.56 1.61
CA ALA A 567 11.75 31.29 2.18
C ALA A 567 11.85 32.82 1.96
N ARG A 568 10.75 33.42 1.50
CA ARG A 568 10.58 34.86 1.26
C ARG A 568 9.15 35.27 1.59
N TYR A 569 8.89 36.58 1.63
CA TYR A 569 7.53 37.11 1.83
C TYR A 569 6.53 36.65 0.75
N ASP A 570 7.00 36.47 -0.49
CA ASP A 570 6.17 36.07 -1.64
C ASP A 570 6.21 34.56 -1.92
N PHE A 571 7.03 33.79 -1.20
CA PHE A 571 7.24 32.36 -1.45
C PHE A 571 7.54 31.60 -0.15
N SER A 572 6.67 30.66 0.20
CA SER A 572 6.79 29.84 1.40
C SER A 572 6.66 28.35 1.07
N ILE A 573 7.69 27.57 1.40
CA ILE A 573 7.62 26.10 1.30
C ILE A 573 6.62 25.53 2.31
N ASP A 574 6.41 26.18 3.45
CA ASP A 574 5.42 25.74 4.42
C ASP A 574 4.02 25.85 3.83
N GLU A 575 3.69 26.95 3.14
CA GLU A 575 2.42 27.10 2.44
C GLU A 575 2.27 26.11 1.27
N LEU A 576 3.37 25.79 0.58
CA LEU A 576 3.39 24.76 -0.44
C LEU A 576 3.05 23.37 0.14
N LEU A 577 3.66 23.01 1.27
CA LEU A 577 3.40 21.76 1.97
C LEU A 577 1.99 21.72 2.58
N ASP A 578 1.48 22.86 3.06
CA ASP A 578 0.09 23.00 3.52
C ASP A 578 -0.88 22.74 2.37
N GLY A 579 -0.62 23.30 1.19
CA GLY A 579 -1.38 23.02 -0.03
C GLY A 579 -1.38 21.54 -0.39
N VAL A 580 -0.25 20.84 -0.24
CA VAL A 580 -0.17 19.38 -0.42
C VAL A 580 -0.98 18.63 0.63
N ARG A 581 -0.93 19.03 1.91
CA ARG A 581 -1.73 18.40 2.98
C ARG A 581 -3.24 18.59 2.78
N MET A 582 -3.63 19.74 2.25
CA MET A 582 -5.02 20.07 1.94
C MET A 582 -5.46 19.58 0.55
N ARG A 583 -4.51 19.12 -0.28
CA ARG A 583 -4.73 18.71 -1.68
C ARG A 583 -5.36 19.84 -2.49
N ASP A 584 -4.90 21.07 -2.23
CA ASP A 584 -5.34 22.30 -2.89
C ASP A 584 -4.35 22.64 -4.01
N GLY A 585 -4.71 22.19 -5.22
CA GLY A 585 -3.90 22.46 -6.41
C GLY A 585 -3.80 23.94 -6.76
N MET A 586 -4.79 24.76 -6.41
CA MET A 586 -4.72 26.20 -6.65
C MET A 586 -3.72 26.85 -5.70
N GLN A 587 -3.76 26.51 -4.41
CA GLN A 587 -2.78 27.02 -3.45
C GLN A 587 -1.35 26.65 -3.85
N ILE A 588 -1.12 25.38 -4.22
CA ILE A 588 0.20 24.92 -4.68
C ILE A 588 0.68 25.74 -5.87
N ARG A 589 -0.20 25.96 -6.87
CA ARG A 589 0.14 26.73 -8.06
C ARG A 589 0.42 28.21 -7.76
N GLU A 590 -0.36 28.85 -6.90
CA GLU A 590 -0.15 30.24 -6.53
C GLU A 590 1.16 30.44 -5.75
N VAL A 591 1.53 29.50 -4.87
CA VAL A 591 2.85 29.53 -4.21
C VAL A 591 3.97 29.36 -5.24
N LEU A 592 3.84 28.42 -6.19
CA LEU A 592 4.84 28.21 -7.25
C LEU A 592 4.97 29.40 -8.21
N ARG A 593 3.90 30.18 -8.43
CA ARG A 593 3.90 31.36 -9.32
C ARG A 593 4.98 32.37 -8.94
N SER A 594 5.18 32.64 -7.66
CA SER A 594 6.21 33.57 -7.19
C SER A 594 7.64 33.10 -7.50
N ALA A 595 7.90 31.79 -7.43
CA ALA A 595 9.18 31.23 -7.87
C ALA A 595 9.29 31.33 -9.41
N PHE A 596 8.24 30.93 -10.12
CA PHE A 596 8.14 30.97 -11.57
C PHE A 596 8.47 32.33 -12.18
N GLU A 597 7.84 33.40 -11.69
CA GLU A 597 8.09 34.74 -12.20
C GLU A 597 9.54 35.19 -12.07
N GLN A 598 10.30 34.66 -11.12
CA GLN A 598 11.72 35.02 -10.96
C GLN A 598 12.65 34.11 -11.78
N THR A 599 12.19 32.93 -12.14
CA THR A 599 12.94 31.96 -12.94
C THR A 599 12.82 32.23 -14.44
N VAL A 600 11.63 32.64 -14.92
CA VAL A 600 11.29 32.76 -16.35
C VAL A 600 11.38 34.21 -16.86
N ARG A 601 11.60 35.20 -15.96
CA ARG A 601 12.00 36.57 -16.34
C ARG A 601 13.39 36.59 -16.98
#